data_AF-A0A7S2B6S7-F1
#
_entry.id   AF-A0A7S2B6S7-F1
#
_cell.length_a   1.000
_cell.length_b   1.000
_cell.length_c   1.000
_cell.angle_alpha   90.00
_cell.angle_beta   90.00
_cell.angle_gamma   90.00
#
_symmetry.space_group_name_H-M   'P 1'
#
loop_
_entity.id
_entity.type
_entity.pdbx_description
1 polymer ?
#
loop_
_entity_poly.entity_id
_entity_poly.type
_entity_poly.pdbx_seq_one_letter_code
_entity_poly.pdbx_strand_id
1 'polypeptide(L)'
;GGRKVVAMTCAADLHDNINVVITSLIFFSAAFSLAGLPPGHTVVTFGATAYIIFDIVWVMSQPRIVKSPVEIILHHLGTLAVLYDPITVLNHQKYASCALLVEVNTVLITLRRRLGRPMWCEVSFLATWLALRLIWFPCLSYWFLCSSFPEVFVMPFGIARENNPPIDTSTTVFFCLIVLLQFYWTFALGSSVLKRKDKAAQR
;
A
#
# COMPACT_ATOMS: atom_id res chain seq x y z
N GLY A 1 32.13 -17.86 -0.88
CA GLY A 1 31.35 -17.16 -1.92
C GLY A 1 29.95 -17.74 -2.09
N GLY A 2 29.82 -18.94 -2.67
CA GLY A 2 28.52 -19.49 -3.11
C GLY A 2 27.46 -19.74 -2.04
N ARG A 3 27.82 -20.25 -0.85
CA ARG A 3 26.82 -20.58 0.20
C ARG A 3 26.03 -19.35 0.72
N LYS A 4 26.66 -18.16 0.74
CA LYS A 4 25.98 -16.90 1.12
C LYS A 4 25.03 -16.38 0.03
N VAL A 5 25.35 -16.63 -1.24
CA VAL A 5 24.50 -16.21 -2.38
C VAL A 5 23.24 -17.08 -2.45
N VAL A 6 23.37 -18.39 -2.31
CA VAL A 6 22.24 -19.35 -2.32
C VAL A 6 21.30 -19.14 -1.13
N ALA A 7 21.82 -18.86 0.07
CA ALA A 7 20.99 -18.58 1.23
C ALA A 7 20.19 -17.28 1.07
N MET A 8 20.77 -16.25 0.44
CA MET A 8 20.11 -14.95 0.21
C MET A 8 18.97 -15.04 -0.81
N THR A 9 19.12 -15.84 -1.87
CA THR A 9 18.04 -16.07 -2.83
C THR A 9 16.86 -16.82 -2.19
N CYS A 10 17.14 -17.81 -1.34
CA CYS A 10 16.10 -18.55 -0.62
C CYS A 10 15.30 -17.65 0.34
N ALA A 11 15.97 -16.74 1.06
CA ALA A 11 15.30 -15.82 1.98
C ALA A 11 14.42 -14.79 1.26
N ALA A 12 14.90 -14.23 0.14
CA ALA A 12 14.13 -13.31 -0.68
C ALA A 12 12.91 -14.00 -1.33
N ASP A 13 13.07 -15.23 -1.81
CA ASP A 13 11.96 -16.03 -2.36
C ASP A 13 10.92 -16.37 -1.29
N LEU A 14 11.36 -16.73 -0.08
CA LEU A 14 10.46 -17.00 1.05
C LEU A 14 9.66 -15.74 1.43
N HIS A 15 10.33 -14.60 1.53
CA HIS A 15 9.71 -13.30 1.79
C HIS A 15 8.67 -12.95 0.72
N ASP A 16 9.02 -13.04 -0.56
CA ASP A 16 8.09 -12.79 -1.67
C ASP A 16 6.88 -13.76 -1.65
N ASN A 17 7.09 -15.04 -1.32
CA ASN A 17 6.01 -16.03 -1.22
C ASN A 17 5.07 -15.76 -0.04
N ILE A 18 5.59 -15.36 1.12
CA ILE A 18 4.75 -14.99 2.26
C ILE A 18 3.99 -13.71 1.93
N ASN A 19 4.68 -12.70 1.40
CA ASN A 19 4.06 -11.43 1.07
C ASN A 19 2.93 -11.60 0.07
N VAL A 20 3.09 -12.37 -1.00
CA VAL A 20 2.00 -12.56 -1.97
C VAL A 20 0.77 -13.22 -1.34
N VAL A 21 0.94 -14.16 -0.41
CA VAL A 21 -0.17 -14.80 0.30
C VAL A 21 -0.84 -13.82 1.27
N ILE A 22 -0.06 -13.20 2.17
CA ILE A 22 -0.62 -12.34 3.21
C ILE A 22 -1.22 -11.06 2.64
N THR A 23 -0.57 -10.41 1.68
CA THR A 23 -1.12 -9.21 1.03
C THR A 23 -2.36 -9.51 0.19
N SER A 24 -2.46 -10.72 -0.39
CA SER A 24 -3.71 -11.17 -1.02
C SER A 24 -4.83 -11.30 0.01
N LEU A 25 -4.56 -11.93 1.16
CA LEU A 25 -5.54 -12.07 2.23
C LEU A 25 -6.00 -10.71 2.78
N ILE A 26 -5.08 -9.76 2.97
CA ILE A 26 -5.40 -8.38 3.38
C ILE A 26 -6.28 -7.70 2.33
N PHE A 27 -5.89 -7.76 1.05
CA PHE A 27 -6.66 -7.17 -0.05
C PHE A 27 -8.09 -7.71 -0.12
N PHE A 28 -8.25 -9.04 -0.15
CA PHE A 28 -9.58 -9.65 -0.23
C PHE A 28 -10.41 -9.38 1.02
N SER A 29 -9.80 -9.44 2.21
CA SER A 29 -10.51 -9.14 3.46
C SER A 29 -10.98 -7.68 3.51
N ALA A 30 -10.16 -6.74 3.03
CA ALA A 30 -10.53 -5.33 2.90
C ALA A 30 -11.70 -5.15 1.93
N ALA A 31 -11.62 -5.76 0.73
CA ALA A 31 -12.68 -5.70 -0.27
C ALA A 31 -14.00 -6.30 0.23
N PHE A 32 -13.95 -7.47 0.89
CA PHE A 32 -15.13 -8.11 1.48
C PHE A 32 -15.72 -7.27 2.60
N SER A 33 -14.90 -6.73 3.49
CA SER A 33 -15.38 -5.87 4.57
C SER A 33 -16.07 -4.61 4.04
N LEU A 34 -15.54 -4.00 2.97
CA LEU A 34 -16.18 -2.86 2.30
C LEU A 34 -17.50 -3.24 1.61
N ALA A 35 -17.65 -4.49 1.18
CA ALA A 35 -18.91 -5.03 0.67
C ALA A 35 -19.90 -5.45 1.79
N GLY A 36 -19.57 -5.22 3.06
CA GLY A 36 -20.39 -5.63 4.21
C GLY A 36 -20.32 -7.12 4.53
N LEU A 37 -19.32 -7.83 4.00
CA LEU A 37 -19.09 -9.26 4.23
C LEU A 37 -18.00 -9.49 5.30
N PRO A 38 -17.94 -10.68 5.93
CA PRO A 38 -16.83 -11.06 6.81
C PRO A 38 -15.46 -10.93 6.11
N PRO A 39 -14.36 -10.67 6.85
CA PRO A 39 -14.24 -10.75 8.31
C PRO A 39 -14.56 -9.44 9.06
N GLY A 40 -14.83 -8.35 8.34
CA GLY A 40 -15.10 -7.04 8.93
C GLY A 40 -13.84 -6.18 9.12
N HIS A 41 -14.05 -4.86 9.18
CA HIS A 41 -12.97 -3.88 9.16
C HIS A 41 -11.97 -4.03 10.32
N THR A 42 -12.44 -4.44 11.49
CA THR A 42 -11.58 -4.68 12.67
C THR A 42 -10.52 -5.74 12.38
N VAL A 43 -10.91 -6.89 11.82
CA VAL A 43 -9.97 -7.97 11.50
C VAL A 43 -8.96 -7.50 10.45
N VAL A 44 -9.41 -6.74 9.45
CA VAL A 44 -8.54 -6.14 8.43
C VAL A 44 -7.52 -5.19 9.05
N THR A 45 -7.97 -4.25 9.89
CA THR A 45 -7.09 -3.25 10.54
C THR A 45 -6.04 -3.93 11.42
N PHE A 46 -6.45 -4.80 12.35
CA PHE A 46 -5.49 -5.45 13.25
C PHE A 46 -4.59 -6.45 12.54
N GLY A 47 -5.13 -7.21 11.58
CA GLY A 47 -4.36 -8.16 10.77
C GLY A 47 -3.28 -7.47 9.93
N ALA A 48 -3.63 -6.37 9.25
CA ALA A 48 -2.68 -5.57 8.49
C ALA A 48 -1.60 -4.95 9.38
N THR A 49 -1.98 -4.37 10.53
CA THR A 49 -1.03 -3.82 11.51
C THR A 49 -0.02 -4.87 11.97
N ALA A 50 -0.50 -6.05 12.37
CA ALA A 50 0.36 -7.14 12.82
C ALA A 50 1.33 -7.59 11.73
N TYR A 51 0.85 -7.73 10.49
CA TYR A 51 1.69 -8.06 9.34
C TYR A 51 2.75 -6.98 9.05
N ILE A 52 2.38 -5.70 9.07
CA ILE A 52 3.33 -4.60 8.80
C ILE A 52 4.44 -4.56 9.86
N ILE A 53 4.11 -4.76 11.14
CA ILE A 53 5.11 -4.86 12.22
C ILE A 53 6.07 -6.02 11.96
N PHE A 54 5.52 -7.19 11.61
CA PHE A 54 6.33 -8.36 11.28
C PHE A 54 7.24 -8.12 10.08
N ASP A 55 6.74 -7.47 9.02
CA ASP A 55 7.52 -7.18 7.82
C ASP A 55 8.63 -6.16 8.08
N ILE A 56 8.40 -5.14 8.92
CA ILE A 56 9.46 -4.25 9.41
C ILE A 56 10.57 -5.06 10.09
N VAL A 57 10.23 -5.92 11.04
CA VAL A 57 11.22 -6.74 11.78
C VAL A 57 12.00 -7.63 10.81
N TRP A 58 11.33 -8.22 9.83
CA TRP A 58 11.97 -9.07 8.82
C TRP A 58 12.96 -8.28 7.96
N VAL A 59 12.52 -7.16 7.38
CA VAL A 59 13.35 -6.32 6.51
C VAL A 59 14.53 -5.71 7.29
N MET A 60 14.34 -5.32 8.55
CA MET A 60 15.43 -4.85 9.42
C MET A 60 16.44 -5.95 9.72
N SER A 61 15.97 -7.18 9.92
CA SER A 61 16.84 -8.33 10.20
C SER A 61 17.65 -8.76 8.97
N GLN A 62 17.09 -8.58 7.77
CA GLN A 62 17.71 -9.01 6.51
C GLN A 62 17.52 -7.97 5.39
N PRO A 63 18.16 -6.79 5.47
CA PRO A 63 17.87 -5.66 4.57
C PRO A 63 18.18 -5.90 3.08
N ARG A 64 18.90 -6.99 2.76
CA ARG A 64 19.25 -7.37 1.38
C ARG A 64 18.14 -8.15 0.65
N ILE A 65 17.08 -8.56 1.34
CA ILE A 65 15.96 -9.30 0.72
C ILE A 65 15.11 -8.39 -0.19
N VAL A 66 15.15 -7.07 0.04
CA VAL A 66 14.46 -6.05 -0.75
C VAL A 66 15.45 -5.07 -1.37
N LYS A 67 15.04 -4.39 -2.45
CA LYS A 67 15.92 -3.45 -3.18
C LYS A 67 16.17 -2.13 -2.44
N SER A 68 15.15 -1.62 -1.76
CA SER A 68 15.17 -0.33 -1.05
C SER A 68 14.65 -0.50 0.38
N PRO A 69 15.42 -1.12 1.30
CA PRO A 69 14.94 -1.45 2.64
C PRO A 69 14.52 -0.20 3.45
N VAL A 70 15.26 0.90 3.32
CA VAL A 70 14.95 2.15 4.04
C VAL A 70 13.61 2.74 3.57
N GLU A 71 13.37 2.81 2.27
CA GLU A 71 12.10 3.33 1.72
C GLU A 71 10.92 2.49 2.19
N ILE A 72 11.07 1.15 2.20
CA ILE A 72 10.03 0.22 2.64
C ILE A 72 9.77 0.38 4.14
N ILE A 73 10.81 0.47 4.97
CA ILE A 73 10.65 0.69 6.42
C ILE A 73 9.99 2.03 6.70
N LEU A 74 10.42 3.12 6.04
CA LEU A 74 9.79 4.44 6.22
C LEU A 74 8.32 4.44 5.79
N HIS A 75 8.00 3.76 4.68
CA HIS A 75 6.62 3.55 4.27
C HIS A 75 5.82 2.82 5.34
N HIS A 76 6.33 1.69 5.86
CA HIS A 76 5.64 0.92 6.89
C HIS A 76 5.45 1.70 8.19
N LEU A 77 6.45 2.47 8.63
CA LEU A 77 6.31 3.33 9.81
C LEU A 77 5.24 4.41 9.59
N GLY A 78 5.21 5.03 8.41
CA GLY A 78 4.12 5.94 8.04
C GLY A 78 2.76 5.26 8.04
N THR A 79 2.65 4.05 7.47
CA THR A 79 1.41 3.28 7.44
C THR A 79 0.96 2.89 8.85
N LEU A 80 1.88 2.51 9.75
CA LEU A 80 1.54 2.25 11.15
C LEU A 80 1.04 3.51 11.87
N ALA A 81 1.64 4.67 11.59
CA ALA A 81 1.16 5.94 12.14
C ALA A 81 -0.26 6.26 11.64
N VAL A 82 -0.58 5.97 10.38
CA VAL A 82 -1.95 6.09 9.86
C VAL A 82 -2.90 5.07 10.49
N LEU A 83 -2.46 3.83 10.69
CA LEU A 83 -3.28 2.75 11.27
C LEU A 83 -3.54 2.94 12.77
N TYR A 84 -2.83 3.83 13.44
CA TYR A 84 -3.07 4.16 14.84
C TYR A 84 -4.49 4.71 15.09
N ASP A 85 -4.98 5.59 14.21
CA ASP A 85 -6.32 6.18 14.30
C ASP A 85 -7.45 5.13 14.20
N PRO A 86 -7.52 4.23 13.21
CA PRO A 86 -8.54 3.18 13.16
C PRO A 86 -8.38 2.10 14.26
N ILE A 87 -7.24 2.02 14.94
CA ILE A 87 -7.08 1.17 16.13
C ILE A 87 -7.74 1.82 17.36
N THR A 88 -7.65 3.13 17.49
CA THR A 88 -8.18 3.88 18.64
C THR A 88 -9.62 4.36 18.45
N VAL A 89 -10.02 4.62 17.20
CA VAL A 89 -11.35 5.09 16.80
C VAL A 89 -11.97 4.07 15.84
N LEU A 90 -12.78 3.15 16.39
CA LEU A 90 -13.31 2.00 15.63
C LEU A 90 -14.12 2.40 14.38
N ASN A 91 -14.79 3.56 14.41
CA ASN A 91 -15.54 4.07 13.26
C ASN A 91 -14.64 4.36 12.04
N HIS A 92 -13.34 4.58 12.24
CA HIS A 92 -12.38 4.87 11.18
C HIS A 92 -11.80 3.62 10.52
N GLN A 93 -12.11 2.41 11.01
CA GLN A 93 -11.59 1.15 10.46
C GLN A 93 -12.00 0.91 9.00
N LYS A 94 -13.14 1.46 8.57
CA LYS A 94 -13.55 1.48 7.16
C LYS A 94 -12.50 2.17 6.28
N TYR A 95 -11.91 3.28 6.74
CA TYR A 95 -10.87 4.00 6.00
C TYR A 95 -9.58 3.19 5.88
N ALA A 96 -9.23 2.41 6.91
CA ALA A 96 -8.12 1.45 6.82
C ALA A 96 -8.38 0.43 5.70
N SER A 97 -9.59 -0.13 5.63
CA SER A 97 -9.96 -1.06 4.55
C SER A 97 -9.92 -0.39 3.17
N CYS A 98 -10.39 0.85 3.05
CA CYS A 98 -10.27 1.64 1.81
C CYS A 98 -8.81 1.82 1.37
N ALA A 99 -7.90 2.13 2.30
CA ALA A 99 -6.48 2.31 2.00
C ALA A 99 -5.79 0.99 1.62
N LEU A 100 -6.11 -0.11 2.33
CA LEU A 100 -5.52 -1.44 2.14
C LEU A 100 -5.94 -2.13 0.84
N LEU A 101 -6.89 -1.57 0.08
CA LEU A 101 -7.12 -2.01 -1.31
C LEU A 101 -5.86 -1.89 -2.18
N VAL A 102 -4.91 -1.02 -1.81
CA VAL A 102 -3.62 -0.86 -2.51
C VAL A 102 -2.78 -2.14 -2.52
N GLU A 103 -3.03 -3.08 -1.61
CA GLU A 103 -2.25 -4.32 -1.55
C GLU A 103 -2.39 -5.18 -2.80
N VAL A 104 -3.43 -4.99 -3.62
CA VAL A 104 -3.51 -5.60 -4.95
C VAL A 104 -2.30 -5.23 -5.82
N ASN A 105 -1.74 -4.02 -5.67
CA ASN A 105 -0.54 -3.61 -6.38
C ASN A 105 0.69 -4.40 -5.89
N THR A 106 0.78 -4.67 -4.58
CA THR A 106 1.85 -5.49 -3.96
C THR A 106 1.75 -6.96 -4.39
N VAL A 107 0.54 -7.50 -4.48
CA VAL A 107 0.27 -8.84 -5.01
C VAL A 107 0.71 -8.92 -6.47
N LEU A 108 0.24 -8.00 -7.32
CA LEU A 108 0.52 -8.01 -8.75
C LEU A 108 1.99 -7.75 -9.08
N ILE A 109 2.69 -6.87 -8.34
CA ILE A 109 4.13 -6.68 -8.54
C ILE A 109 4.93 -7.94 -8.17
N THR A 110 4.51 -8.68 -7.15
CA THR A 110 5.16 -9.91 -6.71
C THR A 110 4.88 -11.04 -7.69
N LEU A 111 3.62 -11.23 -8.10
CA LEU A 111 3.25 -12.18 -9.16
C LEU A 111 4.00 -11.90 -10.46
N ARG A 112 4.11 -10.64 -10.87
CA ARG A 112 4.87 -10.23 -12.05
C ARG A 112 6.33 -10.66 -12.00
N ARG A 113 6.97 -10.57 -10.83
CA ARG A 113 8.36 -11.02 -10.62
C ARG A 113 8.47 -12.54 -10.72
N ARG A 114 7.50 -13.28 -10.16
CA ARG A 114 7.51 -14.74 -10.08
C ARG A 114 7.13 -15.42 -11.41
N LEU A 115 6.16 -14.86 -12.14
CA LEU A 115 5.59 -15.45 -13.35
C LEU A 115 6.25 -14.96 -14.65
N GLY A 116 7.31 -14.14 -14.57
CA GLY A 116 7.97 -13.63 -15.78
C GLY A 116 7.14 -12.59 -16.55
N ARG A 117 6.31 -11.80 -15.85
CA ARG A 117 5.51 -10.70 -16.42
C ARG A 117 4.49 -11.09 -17.50
N PRO A 118 3.54 -12.01 -17.23
CA PRO A 118 2.49 -12.31 -18.20
C PRO A 118 1.62 -11.07 -18.48
N MET A 119 1.11 -10.96 -19.71
CA MET A 119 0.41 -9.75 -20.18
C MET A 119 -0.78 -9.37 -19.30
N TRP A 120 -1.61 -10.34 -18.89
CA TRP A 120 -2.75 -10.10 -18.00
C TRP A 120 -2.31 -9.46 -16.67
N CYS A 121 -1.18 -9.92 -16.10
CA CYS A 121 -0.67 -9.40 -14.83
C CYS A 121 -0.09 -7.99 -14.99
N GLU A 122 0.56 -7.71 -16.12
CA GLU A 122 1.09 -6.37 -16.42
C GLU A 122 -0.05 -5.36 -16.63
N VAL A 123 -1.08 -5.73 -17.40
CA VAL A 123 -2.26 -4.89 -17.65
C VAL A 123 -3.01 -4.64 -16.34
N SER A 124 -3.30 -5.68 -15.57
CA SER A 124 -3.96 -5.54 -14.27
C SER A 124 -3.14 -4.67 -13.33
N PHE A 125 -1.81 -4.87 -13.27
CA PHE A 125 -0.93 -4.05 -12.44
C PHE A 125 -1.01 -2.58 -12.83
N LEU A 126 -0.92 -2.24 -14.11
CA LEU A 126 -0.97 -0.86 -14.57
C LEU A 126 -2.34 -0.22 -14.32
N ALA A 127 -3.42 -0.98 -14.55
CA ALA A 127 -4.79 -0.52 -14.31
C ALA A 127 -5.03 -0.24 -12.82
N THR A 128 -4.69 -1.17 -11.93
CA THR A 128 -4.85 -0.97 -10.48
C THR A 128 -3.89 0.08 -9.95
N TRP A 129 -2.68 0.18 -10.51
CA TRP A 129 -1.72 1.22 -10.14
C TRP A 129 -2.27 2.61 -10.45
N LEU A 130 -2.80 2.82 -11.66
CA LEU A 130 -3.38 4.08 -12.07
C LEU A 130 -4.60 4.44 -11.21
N ALA A 131 -5.55 3.50 -11.11
CA ALA A 131 -6.80 3.71 -10.38
C ALA A 131 -6.53 4.00 -8.90
N LEU A 132 -5.68 3.22 -8.25
CA LEU A 132 -5.47 3.36 -6.81
C LEU A 132 -4.52 4.51 -6.48
N ARG A 133 -3.38 4.65 -7.18
CA ARG A 133 -2.38 5.65 -6.80
C ARG A 133 -2.66 7.04 -7.33
N LEU A 134 -3.23 7.19 -8.53
CA LEU A 134 -3.46 8.50 -9.13
C LEU A 134 -4.85 9.06 -8.87
N ILE A 135 -5.82 8.21 -8.53
CA ILE A 135 -7.21 8.64 -8.32
C ILE A 135 -7.61 8.37 -6.86
N TRP A 136 -7.64 7.11 -6.44
CA TRP A 136 -8.18 6.72 -5.14
C TRP A 136 -7.44 7.35 -3.95
N PHE A 137 -6.11 7.24 -3.90
CA PHE A 137 -5.31 7.76 -2.78
C PHE A 137 -5.36 9.29 -2.67
N PRO A 138 -5.24 10.06 -3.76
CA PRO A 138 -5.48 11.50 -3.70
C PRO A 138 -6.88 11.87 -3.24
N CYS A 139 -7.92 11.16 -3.70
CA CYS A 139 -9.28 11.37 -3.22
C CYS A 139 -9.42 11.06 -1.71
N LEU A 140 -8.84 9.95 -1.24
CA LEU A 140 -8.86 9.57 0.18
C LEU A 140 -8.07 10.55 1.04
N SER A 141 -6.96 11.07 0.53
CA SER A 141 -6.16 12.12 1.19
C SER A 141 -6.93 13.43 1.31
N TYR A 142 -7.64 13.82 0.26
CA TYR A 142 -8.53 14.99 0.31
C TYR A 142 -9.68 14.81 1.29
N TRP A 143 -10.25 13.60 1.36
CA TRP A 143 -11.26 13.26 2.38
C TRP A 143 -10.70 13.42 3.80
N PHE A 144 -9.48 12.95 4.04
CA PHE A 144 -8.81 13.09 5.33
C PHE A 144 -8.57 14.56 5.69
N LEU A 145 -8.15 15.39 4.72
CA LEU A 145 -8.04 16.85 4.90
C LEU A 145 -9.38 17.51 5.24
N CYS A 146 -10.47 17.15 4.55
CA CYS A 146 -11.81 17.65 4.87
C CYS A 146 -12.30 17.18 6.24
N SER A 147 -11.87 15.99 6.69
CA SER A 147 -12.20 15.46 8.02
C SER A 147 -11.43 16.18 9.13
N SER A 148 -10.13 16.40 8.96
CA SER A 148 -9.29 17.03 9.99
C SER A 148 -9.40 18.56 10.03
N PHE A 149 -9.67 19.21 8.90
CA PHE A 149 -9.65 20.68 8.77
C PHE A 149 -10.92 21.21 8.04
N PRO A 150 -12.13 21.00 8.62
CA PRO A 150 -13.39 21.40 7.99
C PRO A 150 -13.53 22.90 7.70
N GLU A 151 -12.82 23.74 8.45
CA GLU A 151 -12.79 25.19 8.27
C GLU A 151 -11.99 25.64 7.04
N VAL A 152 -11.09 24.78 6.55
CA VAL A 152 -10.23 25.07 5.39
C VAL A 152 -10.70 24.34 4.14
N PHE A 153 -11.15 23.08 4.28
CA PHE A 153 -11.52 22.23 3.15
C PHE A 153 -13.00 21.86 3.18
N VAL A 154 -13.63 21.92 2.00
CA VAL A 154 -15.05 21.60 1.81
C VAL A 154 -15.17 20.28 1.08
N MET A 155 -16.09 19.43 1.57
CA MET A 155 -16.40 18.16 0.94
C MET A 155 -16.85 18.38 -0.52
N PRO A 156 -16.25 17.69 -1.49
CA PRO A 156 -16.59 17.87 -2.88
C PRO A 156 -17.96 17.21 -3.16
N PHE A 157 -18.67 17.72 -4.16
CA PHE A 157 -19.91 17.12 -4.67
C PHE A 157 -21.10 17.04 -3.69
N GLY A 158 -21.12 17.88 -2.65
CA GLY A 158 -22.24 17.92 -1.70
C GLY A 158 -22.40 16.63 -0.89
N ILE A 159 -21.35 15.78 -0.83
CA ILE A 159 -21.34 14.59 0.00
C ILE A 159 -21.41 15.06 1.46
N ALA A 160 -22.48 14.68 2.15
CA ALA A 160 -22.63 14.97 3.56
C ALA A 160 -21.48 14.34 4.34
N ARG A 161 -20.91 15.10 5.27
CA ARG A 161 -19.93 14.58 6.22
C ARG A 161 -20.58 13.42 6.97
N GLU A 162 -19.97 12.25 6.95
CA GLU A 162 -20.42 11.18 7.85
C GLU A 162 -20.36 11.72 9.28
N ASN A 163 -21.31 11.34 10.15
CA ASN A 163 -21.36 11.74 11.58
C ASN A 163 -20.25 11.05 12.41
N ASN A 164 -19.08 10.87 11.81
CA ASN A 164 -17.90 10.31 12.43
C ASN A 164 -17.08 11.43 13.11
N PRO A 165 -16.36 11.11 14.19
CA PRO A 165 -15.41 12.05 14.75
C PRO A 165 -14.38 12.48 13.68
N PRO A 166 -13.82 13.70 13.78
CA PRO A 166 -12.73 14.11 12.91
C PRO A 166 -11.56 13.11 12.95
N ILE A 167 -10.96 12.84 11.80
CA ILE A 167 -9.71 12.05 11.73
C ILE A 167 -8.60 12.87 12.39
N ASP A 168 -7.77 12.21 13.18
CA ASP A 168 -6.66 12.88 13.86
C ASP A 168 -5.71 13.58 12.86
N THR A 169 -5.28 14.79 13.22
CA THR A 169 -4.43 15.62 12.36
C THR A 169 -3.13 14.93 11.99
N SER A 170 -2.50 14.20 12.92
CA SER A 170 -1.24 13.51 12.65
C SER A 170 -1.45 12.38 11.63
N THR A 171 -2.56 11.64 11.74
CA THR A 171 -2.97 10.61 10.77
C THR A 171 -3.12 11.19 9.37
N THR A 172 -3.79 12.34 9.25
CA THR A 172 -3.94 13.04 7.97
C THR A 172 -2.60 13.48 7.38
N VAL A 173 -1.70 14.03 8.19
CA VAL A 173 -0.35 14.42 7.75
C VAL A 173 0.43 13.19 7.26
N PHE A 174 0.47 12.11 8.03
CA PHE A 174 1.16 10.88 7.63
C PHE A 174 0.55 10.27 6.37
N PHE A 175 -0.78 10.29 6.22
CA PHE A 175 -1.44 9.80 5.01
C PHE A 175 -1.04 10.62 3.78
N CYS A 176 -1.00 11.95 3.88
CA CYS A 176 -0.51 12.83 2.81
C CYS A 176 0.96 12.52 2.45
N LEU A 177 1.83 12.29 3.45
CA LEU A 177 3.22 11.90 3.21
C LEU A 177 3.35 10.56 2.49
N ILE A 178 2.51 9.56 2.86
CA ILE A 178 2.44 8.29 2.14
C ILE A 178 2.03 8.53 0.69
N VAL A 179 1.00 9.35 0.44
CA VAL A 179 0.53 9.66 -0.91
C VAL A 179 1.66 10.31 -1.74
N LEU A 180 2.43 11.24 -1.16
CA LEU A 180 3.62 11.82 -1.82
C LEU A 180 4.67 10.76 -2.16
N LEU A 181 4.92 9.80 -1.26
CA LEU A 181 5.81 8.67 -1.52
C LEU A 181 5.27 7.76 -2.65
N GLN A 182 3.94 7.55 -2.72
CA GLN A 182 3.31 6.80 -3.81
C GLN A 182 3.50 7.50 -5.17
N PHE A 183 3.43 8.83 -5.21
CA PHE A 183 3.73 9.63 -6.40
C PHE A 183 5.21 9.52 -6.79
N TYR A 184 6.13 9.65 -5.83
CA TYR A 184 7.56 9.45 -6.05
C TYR A 184 7.85 8.11 -6.75
N TRP A 185 7.28 7.01 -6.22
CA TRP A 185 7.42 5.69 -6.85
C TRP A 185 6.76 5.60 -8.24
N THR A 186 5.68 6.34 -8.48
CA THR A 186 5.04 6.40 -9.79
C THR A 186 5.95 7.09 -10.82
N PHE A 187 6.59 8.20 -10.46
CA PHE A 187 7.58 8.86 -11.31
C PHE A 187 8.81 7.97 -11.56
N ALA A 188 9.28 7.26 -10.53
CA ALA A 188 10.38 6.31 -10.67
C ALA A 188 10.02 5.17 -11.64
N LEU A 189 8.81 4.62 -11.54
CA LEU A 189 8.31 3.60 -12.46
C LEU A 189 8.25 4.12 -13.89
N GLY A 190 7.63 5.28 -14.12
CA GLY A 190 7.53 5.90 -15.44
C GLY A 190 8.91 6.15 -16.07
N SER A 191 9.84 6.71 -15.30
CA SER A 191 11.23 6.94 -15.72
C SER A 191 11.93 5.63 -16.11
N SER A 192 11.67 4.54 -15.39
CA SER A 192 12.25 3.23 -15.71
C SER A 192 11.69 2.62 -17.00
N VAL A 193 10.42 2.89 -17.32
CA VAL A 193 9.77 2.43 -18.55
C VAL A 193 10.31 3.19 -19.77
N LEU A 194 10.43 4.52 -19.65
CA LEU A 194 11.00 5.36 -20.72
C LEU A 194 12.43 4.91 -21.07
N LYS A 195 13.30 4.76 -20.06
CA LYS A 195 14.68 4.27 -20.24
C LYS A 195 14.78 2.90 -20.92
N ARG A 196 13.77 2.03 -20.77
CA ARG A 196 13.75 0.72 -21.45
C ARG A 196 13.36 0.85 -22.92
N LYS A 197 12.44 1.76 -23.25
CA LYS A 197 12.05 2.04 -24.63
C LYS A 197 13.23 2.60 -25.43
N ASP A 198 13.97 3.55 -24.86
CA ASP A 198 15.14 4.14 -25.52
C ASP A 198 16.20 3.07 -25.85
N LYS A 199 16.46 2.16 -24.91
CA LYS A 199 17.40 1.04 -25.12
C LYS A 199 16.91 0.02 -26.16
N ALA A 200 15.61 -0.15 -26.31
CA ALA A 200 15.05 -1.05 -27.31
C ALA A 200 15.10 -0.43 -28.71
N ALA A 201 14.98 0.89 -28.83
CA ALA A 201 15.10 1.61 -30.10
C ALA A 201 16.55 1.72 -30.62
N GLN A 202 17.54 1.53 -29.74
CA GLN A 202 18.97 1.54 -30.09
C GLN A 202 19.52 0.16 -30.53
N ARG A 203 18.69 -0.89 -30.51
CA ARG A 203 19.05 -2.25 -30.94
C ARG A 203 18.44 -2.54 -32.30
#